data_AF-A0A7X7FQW8-F1
#
_entry.id   AF-A0A7X7FQW8-F1
#
_cell.length_a   1.000
_cell.length_b   1.000
_cell.length_c   1.000
_cell.angle_alpha   90.00
_cell.angle_beta   90.00
_cell.angle_gamma   90.00
#
_symmetry.space_group_name_H-M   'P 1'
#
loop_
_entity.id
_entity.type
_entity.pdbx_description
1 polymer ?
#
loop_
_entity_poly.entity_id
_entity_poly.type
_entity_poly.pdbx_seq_one_letter_code
_entity_poly.pdbx_strand_id
1 'polypeptide(L)'
;IAGIYLDRLEPVSASQGWGELKKNKSVWDKTMCIGSRSYHRGIGTHAPARLVYDLDGKYKTFHGLAGQDAAANGTISFEIQVDGRKRWDSGRMTRHEPAREFSVSVAGVKTLTIIVADGGDHILGDHADLANAWLEK
;
A
#
# COMPACT_ATOMS: atom_id res chain seq x y z
N ILE A 1 -4.57 -13.12 12.98
CA ILE A 1 -5.65 -12.19 12.58
C ILE A 1 -6.89 -12.99 12.18
N ALA A 2 -8.09 -12.44 12.35
CA ALA A 2 -9.35 -13.02 11.86
C ALA A 2 -9.62 -12.54 10.42
N GLY A 3 -8.74 -12.93 9.49
CA GLY A 3 -8.69 -12.34 8.16
C GLY A 3 -7.56 -12.90 7.31
N ILE A 4 -7.19 -12.19 6.25
CA ILE A 4 -6.08 -12.54 5.36
C ILE A 4 -5.19 -11.33 5.09
N TYR A 5 -3.88 -11.53 5.12
CA TYR A 5 -2.95 -10.48 4.75
C TYR A 5 -2.86 -10.32 3.23
N LEU A 6 -2.55 -9.10 2.79
CA LEU A 6 -2.44 -8.77 1.37
C LEU A 6 -1.28 -9.50 0.68
N ASP A 7 -0.20 -9.82 1.41
CA ASP A 7 0.92 -10.64 0.90
C ASP A 7 0.52 -12.07 0.52
N ARG A 8 -0.65 -12.53 1.00
CA ARG A 8 -1.21 -13.85 0.70
C ARG A 8 -2.26 -13.82 -0.41
N LEU A 9 -2.57 -12.65 -0.95
CA LEU A 9 -3.48 -12.47 -2.07
C LEU A 9 -2.71 -12.10 -3.33
N GLU A 10 -3.26 -12.45 -4.47
CA GLU A 10 -2.80 -11.92 -5.75
C GLU A 10 -3.73 -10.77 -6.17
N PRO A 11 -3.20 -9.60 -6.53
CA PRO A 11 -4.01 -8.57 -7.14
C PRO A 11 -4.51 -9.06 -8.50
N VAL A 12 -5.75 -8.70 -8.86
CA VAL A 12 -6.27 -8.94 -10.22
C VAL A 12 -5.56 -8.07 -11.26
N SER A 13 -4.97 -6.94 -10.82
CA SER A 13 -4.11 -6.10 -11.64
C SER A 13 -3.13 -5.35 -10.74
N ALA A 14 -1.87 -5.28 -11.15
CA ALA A 14 -0.83 -4.47 -10.52
C ALA A 14 -0.03 -3.75 -11.60
N SER A 15 0.11 -2.44 -11.46
CA SER A 15 0.95 -1.60 -12.30
C SER A 15 1.75 -0.66 -11.40
N GLN A 16 3.01 -0.40 -11.78
CA GLN A 16 3.90 0.50 -11.05
C GLN A 16 4.91 1.14 -12.01
N GLY A 17 5.40 2.33 -11.66
CA GLY A 17 6.32 3.10 -12.49
C GLY A 17 7.70 2.46 -12.64
N TRP A 18 8.12 1.65 -11.66
CA TRP A 18 9.42 1.00 -11.66
C TRP A 18 9.41 -0.35 -10.94
N GLY A 19 10.21 -1.30 -11.41
CA GLY A 19 10.42 -2.60 -10.78
C GLY A 19 9.17 -3.50 -10.78
N GLU A 20 9.13 -4.44 -9.84
CA GLU A 20 8.02 -5.39 -9.66
C GLU A 20 7.41 -5.26 -8.26
N LEU A 21 6.13 -5.59 -8.13
CA LEU A 21 5.46 -5.64 -6.83
C LEU A 21 6.11 -6.70 -5.94
N LYS A 22 6.51 -6.34 -4.73
CA LYS A 22 7.17 -7.27 -3.79
C LYS A 22 6.26 -7.62 -2.62
N LYS A 23 6.30 -8.89 -2.22
CA LYS A 23 5.60 -9.41 -1.03
C LYS A 23 6.59 -9.58 0.10
N ASN A 24 6.27 -9.07 1.27
CA ASN A 24 7.08 -9.13 2.50
C ASN A 24 8.49 -8.53 2.37
N LYS A 25 8.69 -7.68 1.37
CA LYS A 25 9.91 -6.94 1.07
C LYS A 25 9.54 -5.61 0.44
N SER A 26 10.43 -4.63 0.54
CA SER A 26 10.32 -3.38 -0.23
C SER A 26 10.56 -3.64 -1.71
N VAL A 27 10.26 -2.65 -2.56
CA VAL A 27 10.44 -2.76 -4.02
C VAL A 27 11.89 -3.04 -4.45
N TRP A 28 12.86 -2.80 -3.57
CA TRP A 28 14.28 -3.11 -3.74
C TRP A 28 14.73 -4.46 -3.15
N ASP A 29 13.79 -5.37 -2.88
CA ASP A 29 14.08 -6.68 -2.29
C ASP A 29 14.78 -6.60 -0.92
N LYS A 30 14.56 -5.51 -0.18
CA LYS A 30 15.04 -5.32 1.20
C LYS A 30 13.91 -5.49 2.21
N THR A 31 14.25 -5.49 3.50
CA THR A 31 13.24 -5.35 4.57
C THR A 31 12.55 -4.00 4.42
N MET A 32 11.22 -3.98 4.43
CA MET A 32 10.44 -2.74 4.41
C MET A 32 10.73 -1.91 5.64
N CYS A 33 10.85 -0.60 5.46
CA CYS A 33 11.16 0.31 6.54
C CYS A 33 10.41 1.63 6.33
N ILE A 34 9.56 2.03 7.28
CA ILE A 34 8.84 3.30 7.21
C ILE A 34 9.23 4.15 8.42
N GLY A 35 9.72 5.36 8.16
CA GLY A 35 10.38 6.18 9.19
C GLY A 35 11.55 5.41 9.81
N SER A 36 11.49 5.13 11.11
CA SER A 36 12.52 4.36 11.84
C SER A 36 12.13 2.91 12.14
N ARG A 37 10.99 2.42 11.62
CA ARG A 37 10.45 1.10 11.95
C ARG A 37 10.53 0.13 10.78
N SER A 38 11.10 -1.05 11.03
CA SER A 38 11.14 -2.15 10.08
C SER A 38 9.89 -3.02 10.13
N TYR A 39 9.46 -3.51 8.98
CA TYR A 39 8.28 -4.38 8.82
C TYR A 39 8.65 -5.61 7.99
N HIS A 40 8.25 -6.78 8.48
CA HIS A 40 8.55 -8.08 7.82
C HIS A 40 7.36 -8.65 7.04
N ARG A 41 6.21 -7.95 7.06
CA ARG A 41 5.00 -8.37 6.36
C ARG A 41 4.28 -7.20 5.72
N GLY A 42 3.82 -7.38 4.48
CA GLY A 42 3.15 -6.35 3.70
C GLY A 42 3.56 -6.38 2.22
N ILE A 43 3.38 -5.26 1.53
CA ILE A 43 3.64 -5.10 0.10
C ILE A 43 4.59 -3.92 -0.12
N GLY A 44 5.65 -4.13 -0.89
CA GLY A 44 6.54 -3.07 -1.38
C GLY A 44 6.27 -2.75 -2.85
N THR A 45 6.16 -1.48 -3.20
CA THR A 45 5.88 -0.99 -4.55
C THR A 45 6.60 0.34 -4.84
N HIS A 46 6.36 0.93 -6.00
CA HIS A 46 6.98 2.17 -6.44
C HIS A 46 5.99 3.06 -7.18
N ALA A 47 5.91 4.34 -6.82
CA ALA A 47 4.99 5.28 -7.46
C ALA A 47 5.38 5.60 -8.92
N PRO A 48 4.43 6.01 -9.78
CA PRO A 48 3.00 5.84 -9.59
C PRO A 48 2.64 4.35 -9.61
N ALA A 49 1.75 3.91 -8.71
CA ALA A 49 1.28 2.53 -8.66
C ALA A 49 -0.24 2.46 -8.57
N ARG A 50 -0.80 1.38 -9.14
CA ARG A 50 -2.21 1.02 -9.00
C ARG A 50 -2.33 -0.50 -8.83
N LEU A 51 -2.81 -0.90 -7.65
CA LEU A 51 -3.01 -2.29 -7.26
C LEU A 51 -4.51 -2.54 -7.06
N VAL A 52 -5.05 -3.57 -7.69
CA VAL A 52 -6.49 -3.89 -7.65
C VAL A 52 -6.68 -5.29 -7.09
N TYR A 53 -7.56 -5.43 -6.11
CA TYR A 53 -7.94 -6.70 -5.51
C TYR A 53 -9.45 -6.90 -5.64
N ASP A 54 -9.85 -8.11 -6.02
CA ASP A 54 -11.23 -8.56 -5.93
C ASP A 54 -11.51 -9.08 -4.52
N LEU A 55 -12.49 -8.47 -3.87
CA LEU A 55 -12.93 -8.79 -2.52
C LEU A 55 -14.17 -9.67 -2.50
N ASP A 56 -14.94 -9.71 -3.59
CA ASP A 56 -16.17 -10.49 -3.74
C ASP A 56 -17.17 -10.30 -2.56
N GLY A 57 -17.17 -9.12 -1.92
CA GLY A 57 -18.01 -8.82 -0.75
C GLY A 57 -17.71 -9.62 0.52
N LYS A 58 -16.58 -10.34 0.59
CA LYS A 58 -16.26 -11.32 1.66
C LYS A 58 -15.67 -10.73 2.93
N TYR A 59 -15.31 -9.45 2.91
CA TYR A 59 -14.53 -8.80 3.96
C TYR A 59 -15.29 -7.60 4.54
N LYS A 60 -14.93 -7.21 5.76
CA LYS A 60 -15.55 -6.09 6.49
C LYS A 60 -14.67 -4.85 6.51
N THR A 61 -13.38 -5.02 6.75
CA THR A 61 -12.45 -3.90 6.95
C THR A 61 -11.08 -4.22 6.35
N PHE A 62 -10.50 -3.23 5.68
CA PHE A 62 -9.12 -3.25 5.21
C PHE A 62 -8.26 -2.40 6.15
N HIS A 63 -7.25 -3.01 6.77
CA HIS A 63 -6.36 -2.41 7.74
C HIS A 63 -4.93 -2.40 7.23
N GLY A 64 -4.12 -1.44 7.68
CA GLY A 64 -2.69 -1.45 7.41
C GLY A 64 -1.98 -0.16 7.77
N LEU A 65 -0.69 -0.12 7.43
CA LEU A 65 0.22 0.99 7.65
C LEU A 65 0.83 1.36 6.30
N ALA A 66 0.67 2.61 5.87
CA ALA A 66 1.22 3.10 4.61
C ALA A 66 2.38 4.07 4.87
N GLY A 67 3.39 4.07 4.01
CA GLY A 67 4.40 5.11 4.03
C GLY A 67 5.48 4.96 2.97
N GLN A 68 6.33 5.99 2.88
CA GLN A 68 7.50 5.94 2.01
C GLN A 68 8.55 5.01 2.63
N ASP A 69 9.14 4.14 1.81
CA ASP A 69 10.27 3.32 2.25
C ASP A 69 11.48 4.24 2.54
N ALA A 70 12.06 4.06 3.73
CA ALA A 70 13.12 4.89 4.28
C ALA A 70 14.48 4.70 3.59
N ALA A 71 14.66 3.63 2.81
CA ALA A 71 15.88 3.38 2.04
C ALA A 71 15.99 4.26 0.78
N ALA A 72 14.92 4.97 0.41
CA ALA A 72 14.92 5.90 -0.71
C ALA A 72 14.51 7.32 -0.28
N ASN A 73 14.66 8.26 -1.21
CA ASN A 73 14.29 9.65 -0.99
C ASN A 73 13.37 10.11 -2.13
N GLY A 74 12.08 9.94 -1.93
CA GLY A 74 11.03 10.39 -2.84
C GLY A 74 9.93 11.15 -2.11
N THR A 75 8.86 11.42 -2.83
CA THR A 75 7.63 11.99 -2.28
C THR A 75 6.46 11.18 -2.82
N ILE A 76 5.65 10.63 -1.93
CA ILE A 76 4.49 9.84 -2.35
C ILE A 76 3.20 10.28 -1.66
N SER A 77 2.08 9.80 -2.17
CA SER A 77 0.84 9.71 -1.39
C SER A 77 0.13 8.38 -1.70
N PHE A 78 -0.61 7.87 -0.73
CA PHE A 78 -1.47 6.71 -0.89
C PHE A 78 -2.93 7.14 -0.92
N GLU A 79 -3.69 6.47 -1.78
CA GLU A 79 -5.15 6.55 -1.80
C GLU A 79 -5.74 5.14 -1.80
N ILE A 80 -6.78 4.94 -0.98
CA ILE A 80 -7.56 3.70 -0.94
C ILE A 80 -8.96 4.00 -1.47
N GLN A 81 -9.34 3.28 -2.52
CA GLN A 81 -10.67 3.32 -3.10
C GLN A 81 -11.40 2.00 -2.90
N VAL A 82 -12.71 2.09 -2.68
CA VAL A 82 -13.63 0.95 -2.66
C VAL A 82 -14.69 1.15 -3.74
N ASP A 83 -14.85 0.17 -4.62
CA ASP A 83 -15.73 0.25 -5.80
C ASP A 83 -15.58 1.59 -6.58
N GLY A 84 -14.32 2.00 -6.77
CA GLY A 84 -13.95 3.22 -7.50
C GLY A 84 -14.14 4.54 -6.73
N ARG A 85 -14.55 4.50 -5.45
CA ARG A 85 -14.72 5.69 -4.62
C ARG A 85 -13.64 5.78 -3.56
N LYS A 86 -12.94 6.92 -3.52
CA LYS A 86 -11.98 7.22 -2.45
C LYS A 86 -12.62 7.12 -1.06
N ARG A 87 -11.91 6.48 -0.13
CA ARG A 87 -12.29 6.34 1.28
C ARG A 87 -11.22 6.80 2.24
N TRP A 88 -9.96 6.73 1.81
CA TRP A 88 -8.84 7.17 2.59
C TRP A 88 -7.76 7.74 1.68
N ASP A 89 -7.05 8.72 2.20
CA ASP A 89 -5.96 9.42 1.55
C ASP A 89 -4.91 9.68 2.64
N SER A 90 -3.66 9.33 2.36
CA SER A 90 -2.60 9.59 3.32
C SER A 90 -2.33 11.09 3.41
N GLY A 91 -2.44 11.84 2.31
CA GLY A 91 -1.73 13.09 2.06
C GLY A 91 -0.27 12.83 1.65
N ARG A 92 0.50 13.89 1.36
CA ARG A 92 1.94 13.80 1.03
C ARG A 92 2.72 13.08 2.14
N MET A 93 3.64 12.19 1.76
CA MET A 93 4.50 11.41 2.64
C MET A 93 5.96 11.47 2.17
N THR A 94 6.88 11.49 3.13
CA THR A 94 8.34 11.48 2.96
C THR A 94 9.01 10.47 3.90
N ARG A 95 10.29 10.16 3.68
CA ARG A 95 11.04 9.11 4.40
C ARG A 95 11.23 9.39 5.88
N HIS A 96 11.03 10.64 6.28
CA HIS A 96 11.19 11.09 7.67
C HIS A 96 9.90 10.96 8.49
N GLU A 97 8.78 10.67 7.84
CA GLU A 97 7.49 10.55 8.50
C GLU A 97 7.23 9.11 8.98
N PRO A 98 6.53 8.96 10.12
CA PRO A 98 6.08 7.64 10.54
C PRO A 98 5.02 7.10 9.58
N ALA A 99 4.81 5.78 9.63
CA ALA A 99 3.73 5.15 8.89
C ALA A 99 2.38 5.73 9.31
N ARG A 100 1.49 5.96 8.33
CA ARG A 100 0.12 6.37 8.55
C ARG A 100 -0.76 5.12 8.61
N GLU A 101 -1.42 4.92 9.74
CA GLU A 101 -2.38 3.84 9.93
C GLU A 101 -3.69 4.16 9.20
N PHE A 102 -4.28 3.14 8.60
CA PHE A 102 -5.60 3.22 8.00
C PHE A 102 -6.45 2.03 8.42
N SER A 103 -7.76 2.28 8.52
CA SER A 103 -8.80 1.27 8.67
C SER A 103 -9.99 1.72 7.84
N VAL A 104 -10.27 0.98 6.76
CA VAL A 104 -11.26 1.35 5.74
C VAL A 104 -12.32 0.27 5.66
N SER A 105 -13.60 0.63 5.85
CA SER A 105 -14.70 -0.31 5.65
C SER A 105 -14.75 -0.79 4.20
N VAL A 106 -14.80 -2.11 4.03
CA VAL A 106 -14.98 -2.85 2.77
C VAL A 106 -16.18 -3.78 2.82
N ALA A 107 -17.11 -3.57 3.78
CA ALA A 107 -18.31 -4.38 3.92
C ALA A 107 -19.15 -4.34 2.63
N GLY A 108 -19.36 -5.51 2.02
CA GLY A 108 -20.10 -5.65 0.76
C GLY A 108 -19.40 -5.07 -0.48
N VAL A 109 -18.14 -4.62 -0.35
CA VAL A 109 -17.34 -4.08 -1.45
C VAL A 109 -16.85 -5.19 -2.34
N LYS A 110 -16.87 -4.97 -3.66
CA LYS A 110 -16.36 -5.93 -4.64
C LYS A 110 -14.92 -5.67 -5.00
N THR A 111 -14.54 -4.40 -5.19
CA THR A 111 -13.19 -4.03 -5.64
C THR A 111 -12.51 -3.12 -4.64
N LEU A 112 -11.30 -3.50 -4.22
CA LEU A 112 -10.36 -2.64 -3.51
C LEU A 112 -9.30 -2.15 -4.50
N THR A 113 -9.06 -0.85 -4.56
CA THR A 113 -7.94 -0.28 -5.31
C THR A 113 -7.05 0.53 -4.38
N ILE A 114 -5.74 0.27 -4.45
CA ILE A 114 -4.70 1.02 -3.76
C ILE A 114 -3.92 1.77 -4.83
N ILE A 115 -3.85 3.09 -4.69
CA ILE A 115 -3.13 3.98 -5.59
C ILE A 115 -1.99 4.62 -4.83
N VAL A 116 -0.82 4.68 -5.46
CA VAL A 116 0.33 5.44 -4.96
C VAL A 116 0.67 6.50 -6.01
N ALA A 117 0.66 7.78 -5.64
CA ALA A 117 1.06 8.88 -6.51
C ALA A 117 2.47 9.36 -6.18
N ASP A 118 3.12 10.03 -7.14
CA ASP A 118 4.53 10.43 -7.16
C ASP A 118 4.79 11.85 -6.60
N GLY A 119 3.85 12.39 -5.81
CA GLY A 119 4.00 13.69 -5.18
C GLY A 119 4.07 14.90 -6.13
N GLY A 120 4.06 14.69 -7.45
CA GLY A 120 4.24 15.72 -8.48
C GLY A 120 5.67 16.22 -8.68
N ASP A 121 6.69 15.55 -8.12
CA ASP A 121 8.11 15.95 -8.17
C ASP A 121 9.04 14.90 -8.84
N HIS A 122 8.47 14.11 -9.76
CA HIS A 122 9.07 12.98 -10.48
C HIS A 122 9.20 11.71 -9.64
N ILE A 123 9.34 10.57 -10.32
CA ILE A 123 9.24 9.26 -9.67
C ILE A 123 10.51 8.82 -8.90
N LEU A 124 11.60 9.58 -8.96
CA LEU A 124 12.91 9.07 -8.52
C LEU A 124 12.95 8.84 -7.00
N GLY A 125 13.01 7.58 -6.58
CA GLY A 125 13.07 7.21 -5.17
C GLY A 125 11.71 7.08 -4.48
N ASP A 126 10.61 7.06 -5.25
CA ASP A 126 9.24 6.94 -4.76
C ASP A 126 8.86 5.51 -4.35
N HIS A 127 9.68 4.95 -3.47
CA HIS A 127 9.43 3.62 -2.93
C HIS A 127 8.38 3.72 -1.85
N ALA A 128 7.43 2.80 -1.91
CA ALA A 128 6.23 2.85 -1.11
C ALA A 128 6.00 1.48 -0.47
N ASP A 129 5.81 1.47 0.84
CA ASP A 129 5.53 0.28 1.61
C ASP A 129 4.13 0.34 2.21
N LEU A 130 3.40 -0.77 2.05
CA LEU A 130 2.14 -1.04 2.71
C LEU A 130 2.33 -2.17 3.72
N ALA A 131 2.76 -1.79 4.91
CA ALA A 131 3.11 -2.71 5.98
C ALA A 131 1.88 -3.27 6.72
N ASN A 132 1.97 -4.54 7.10
CA ASN A 132 0.94 -5.28 7.83
C ASN A 132 -0.47 -5.15 7.25
N ALA A 133 -0.61 -4.98 5.93
CA ALA A 133 -1.90 -4.79 5.29
C ALA A 133 -2.73 -6.09 5.28
N TRP A 134 -3.98 -6.04 5.75
CA TRP A 134 -4.85 -7.22 5.83
C TRP A 134 -6.34 -6.88 5.75
N LEU A 135 -7.12 -7.88 5.33
CA LEU A 135 -8.57 -7.84 5.21
C LEU A 135 -9.21 -8.69 6.30
N GLU A 136 -10.07 -8.06 7.09
CA GLU A 136 -10.89 -8.67 8.13
C GLU A 136 -12.15 -9.34 7.54
N LYS A 137 -12.53 -10.50 8.07
CA LYS A 137 -13.74 -11.24 7.66
C LYS A 137 -15.00 -10.84 8.45
#